data_AF-A0A146K5G5-F1
#
_entry.id   AF-A0A146K5G5-F1
#
_cell.length_a   1.000
_cell.length_b   1.000
_cell.length_c   1.000
_cell.angle_alpha   90.00
_cell.angle_beta   90.00
_cell.angle_gamma   90.00
#
_symmetry.space_group_name_H-M   'P 1'
#
loop_
_entity.id
_entity.type
_entity.pdbx_description
1 polymer ?
#
loop_
_entity_poly.entity_id
_entity_poly.type
_entity_poly.pdbx_seq_one_letter_code
_entity_poly.pdbx_strand_id
1 'polypeptide(L)'
;GDIIQNAQLANINSFDERRLVLANKLTAEPNYHELFHKLPRECFECAIVSKQNSDKFIVDHTVVLPSNIETVSKAAFISKQIFYVFGPNVLKIEVDGFDDNKRLRKAIFPKVREVQNGAFSFCYQLESVIAPMCKLLGESVFYNCINLKEVIMKPLELKSRAFSDSGVQYLELPTTRVLETESFRQSSIKTLILENCEYIANDAFQVIQAENPFVHRKKQQKVQVYCPKCQNIQQVKNCTQTFKPVRKDFQNYQVSQIINFLGDNNAKKIKLKLCLIKYLSEKIEDAKEDFDDIVITIDPPSDG
;
A
#
# COMPACT_ATOMS: atom_id res chain seq x y z
N GLY A 1 44.63 3.77 36.35
CA GLY A 1 43.64 2.70 36.55
C GLY A 1 42.75 3.12 37.68
N ASP A 2 41.44 3.04 37.60
CA ASP A 2 40.57 2.56 36.53
C ASP A 2 39.24 3.28 36.74
N ILE A 3 38.83 4.07 35.76
CA ILE A 3 37.45 4.53 35.62
C ILE A 3 36.95 3.89 34.33
N ILE A 4 36.78 2.57 34.39
CA ILE A 4 36.08 1.77 33.38
C ILE A 4 34.82 1.27 34.07
N GLN A 5 33.72 2.01 33.91
CA GLN A 5 32.32 1.54 33.89
C GLN A 5 31.43 2.79 33.92
N ASN A 6 30.67 3.01 32.83
CA ASN A 6 29.50 3.92 32.68
C ASN A 6 29.48 4.84 31.44
N ALA A 7 30.19 4.50 30.35
CA ALA A 7 30.07 5.22 29.07
C ALA A 7 29.60 4.36 27.88
N GLN A 8 28.86 3.28 28.12
CA GLN A 8 28.46 2.30 27.08
C GLN A 8 26.94 2.28 26.73
N LEU A 9 26.17 3.30 27.08
CA LEU A 9 24.71 3.33 26.78
C LEU A 9 24.22 4.51 25.94
N ALA A 10 25.11 5.26 25.30
CA ALA A 10 24.70 6.40 24.47
C ALA A 10 25.43 6.43 23.12
N ASN A 11 25.24 5.42 22.26
CA ASN A 11 25.59 5.54 20.82
C ASN A 11 25.08 4.39 19.89
N ILE A 12 23.81 3.97 20.00
CA ILE A 12 23.23 2.98 19.05
C ILE A 12 22.16 3.58 18.11
N ASN A 13 21.81 4.86 18.23
CA ASN A 13 20.74 5.47 17.41
C ASN A 13 21.20 6.32 16.22
N SER A 14 22.36 6.03 15.62
CA SER A 14 22.65 6.47 14.24
C SER A 14 22.72 5.27 13.31
N PHE A 15 21.56 4.65 13.09
CA PHE A 15 21.40 3.66 12.03
C PHE A 15 21.51 4.41 10.71
N ASP A 16 22.71 4.36 10.14
CA ASP A 16 23.15 5.11 8.97
C ASP A 16 22.30 4.73 7.74
N GLU A 17 21.24 5.51 7.47
CA GLU A 17 20.33 5.36 6.31
C GLU A 17 21.10 5.21 4.99
N ARG A 18 22.33 5.76 4.91
CA ARG A 18 23.20 5.69 3.73
C ARG A 18 23.79 4.30 3.50
N ARG A 19 23.93 3.45 4.52
CA ARG A 19 24.49 2.10 4.38
C ARG A 19 23.51 1.09 3.76
N LEU A 20 22.19 1.29 3.90
CA LEU A 20 21.17 0.45 3.26
C LEU A 20 20.96 0.77 1.77
N VAL A 21 21.24 2.02 1.36
CA VAL A 21 21.16 2.47 -0.04
C VAL A 21 22.26 1.85 -0.92
N LEU A 22 23.36 1.34 -0.33
CA LEU A 22 24.53 0.84 -1.06
C LEU A 22 24.59 -0.70 -1.22
N ALA A 23 23.59 -1.46 -0.77
CA ALA A 23 23.67 -2.93 -0.79
C ALA A 23 23.04 -3.57 -2.06
N ASN A 24 23.87 -3.70 -3.08
CA ASN A 24 23.77 -4.52 -4.30
C ASN A 24 22.88 -3.99 -5.44
N LYS A 25 23.40 -4.18 -6.67
CA LYS A 25 22.68 -4.03 -7.95
C LYS A 25 21.28 -4.63 -7.82
N LEU A 26 20.25 -3.89 -8.23
CA LEU A 26 18.87 -4.39 -8.30
C LEU A 26 18.88 -5.71 -9.09
N THR A 27 18.81 -6.85 -8.40
CA THR A 27 18.46 -8.12 -9.05
C THR A 27 17.08 -7.95 -9.65
N ALA A 28 16.90 -8.29 -10.92
CA ALA A 28 15.60 -8.23 -11.57
C ALA A 28 14.60 -9.17 -10.85
N GLU A 29 13.31 -8.86 -10.97
CA GLU A 29 12.26 -9.78 -10.53
C GLU A 29 12.42 -11.12 -11.26
N PRO A 30 12.50 -12.25 -10.53
CA PRO A 30 12.76 -13.55 -11.14
C PRO A 30 11.50 -14.12 -11.80
N ASN A 31 11.69 -15.09 -12.68
CA ASN A 31 10.58 -15.90 -13.19
C ASN A 31 10.14 -16.92 -12.12
N TYR A 32 9.06 -16.63 -11.39
CA TYR A 32 8.57 -17.50 -10.32
C TYR A 32 8.23 -18.93 -10.80
N HIS A 33 7.81 -19.10 -12.04
CA HIS A 33 7.47 -20.42 -12.58
C HIS A 33 8.71 -21.32 -12.68
N GLU A 34 9.84 -20.78 -13.15
CA GLU A 34 11.11 -21.50 -13.20
C GLU A 34 11.62 -21.88 -11.80
N LEU A 35 11.40 -21.01 -10.81
CA LEU A 35 11.83 -21.28 -9.43
C LEU A 35 11.06 -22.42 -8.77
N PHE A 36 9.79 -22.66 -9.12
CA PHE A 36 9.04 -23.81 -8.59
C PHE A 36 9.69 -25.14 -8.97
N HIS A 37 10.28 -25.26 -10.16
CA HIS A 37 10.97 -26.48 -10.59
C HIS A 37 12.26 -26.76 -9.81
N LYS A 38 12.78 -25.78 -9.08
CA LYS A 38 13.97 -25.91 -8.24
C LYS A 38 13.65 -26.31 -6.79
N LEU A 39 12.37 -26.37 -6.42
CA LEU A 39 11.97 -26.73 -5.05
C LEU A 39 12.18 -28.22 -4.76
N PRO A 40 12.58 -28.59 -3.52
CA PRO A 40 12.53 -29.97 -3.06
C PRO A 40 11.09 -30.54 -3.09
N ARG A 41 10.95 -31.86 -3.29
CA ARG A 41 9.63 -32.53 -3.35
C ARG A 41 8.79 -32.30 -2.09
N GLU A 42 9.43 -32.28 -0.93
CA GLU A 42 8.80 -32.06 0.37
C GLU A 42 8.01 -30.74 0.46
N CYS A 43 8.39 -29.73 -0.32
CA CYS A 43 7.66 -28.46 -0.37
C CYS A 43 6.24 -28.60 -0.96
N PHE A 44 5.96 -29.69 -1.67
CA PHE A 44 4.66 -29.99 -2.27
C PHE A 44 3.78 -30.91 -1.39
N GLU A 45 4.29 -31.32 -0.22
CA GLU A 45 3.68 -32.32 0.66
C GLU A 45 3.15 -31.74 1.98
N CYS A 46 3.21 -30.42 2.17
CA CYS A 46 2.70 -29.75 3.37
C CYS A 46 1.75 -28.59 3.01
N ALA A 47 0.88 -28.18 3.93
CA ALA A 47 0.03 -27.00 3.74
C ALA A 47 0.56 -25.75 4.46
N ILE A 48 1.57 -25.92 5.31
CA ILE A 48 2.05 -24.91 6.26
C ILE A 48 3.56 -24.78 6.13
N VAL A 49 4.02 -23.53 6.01
CA VAL A 49 5.43 -23.18 6.15
C VAL A 49 5.68 -22.61 7.53
N SER A 50 6.59 -23.22 8.26
CA SER A 50 7.01 -22.82 9.59
C SER A 50 8.49 -22.47 9.61
N LYS A 51 8.98 -21.98 10.74
CA LYS A 51 10.40 -21.67 10.93
C LYS A 51 11.32 -22.88 10.71
N GLN A 52 10.81 -24.11 10.87
CA GLN A 52 11.58 -25.35 10.72
C GLN A 52 11.81 -25.76 9.26
N ASN A 53 10.90 -25.40 8.35
CA ASN A 53 11.00 -25.81 6.94
C ASN A 53 11.16 -24.64 5.96
N SER A 54 11.07 -23.38 6.43
CA SER A 54 11.05 -22.19 5.58
C SER A 54 12.25 -22.06 4.64
N ASP A 55 13.44 -22.49 5.05
CA ASP A 55 14.65 -22.42 4.21
C ASP A 55 14.53 -23.25 2.92
N LYS A 56 13.72 -24.32 2.91
CA LYS A 56 13.48 -25.17 1.73
C LYS A 56 12.69 -24.45 0.63
N PHE A 57 11.95 -23.40 1.00
CA PHE A 57 11.12 -22.60 0.10
C PHE A 57 11.87 -21.39 -0.49
N ILE A 58 13.15 -21.22 -0.13
CA ILE A 58 13.97 -20.10 -0.60
C ILE A 58 14.88 -20.59 -1.73
N VAL A 59 14.69 -20.04 -2.92
CA VAL A 59 15.52 -20.29 -4.10
C VAL A 59 16.02 -18.95 -4.63
N ASP A 60 17.33 -18.76 -4.77
CA ASP A 60 17.93 -17.53 -5.29
C ASP A 60 17.40 -16.26 -4.59
N HIS A 61 17.39 -16.27 -3.24
CA HIS A 61 16.84 -15.20 -2.38
C HIS A 61 15.34 -14.91 -2.61
N THR A 62 14.60 -15.83 -3.20
CA THR A 62 13.17 -15.70 -3.48
C THR A 62 12.40 -16.78 -2.76
N VAL A 63 11.38 -16.39 -1.99
CA VAL A 63 10.42 -17.32 -1.41
C VAL A 63 9.41 -17.69 -2.49
N VAL A 64 9.34 -18.97 -2.85
CA VAL A 64 8.30 -19.50 -3.74
C VAL A 64 7.49 -20.55 -3.00
N LEU A 65 6.20 -20.26 -2.78
CA LEU A 65 5.29 -21.12 -2.04
C LEU A 65 4.35 -21.82 -3.04
N PRO A 66 4.48 -23.14 -3.25
CA PRO A 66 3.67 -23.85 -4.24
C PRO A 66 2.18 -23.88 -3.85
N SER A 67 1.34 -24.33 -4.77
CA SER A 67 -0.12 -24.21 -4.68
C SER A 67 -0.77 -24.89 -3.48
N ASN A 68 -0.09 -25.85 -2.85
CA ASN A 68 -0.50 -26.55 -1.63
C ASN A 68 -0.30 -25.72 -0.36
N ILE A 69 0.53 -24.68 -0.39
CA ILE A 69 0.80 -23.86 0.80
C ILE A 69 -0.35 -22.87 1.05
N GLU A 70 -1.00 -23.03 2.19
CA GLU A 70 -2.13 -22.21 2.62
C GLU A 70 -1.75 -21.23 3.74
N THR A 71 -0.77 -21.57 4.59
CA THR A 71 -0.41 -20.75 5.75
C THR A 71 1.10 -20.53 5.85
N VAL A 72 1.50 -19.28 6.05
CA VAL A 72 2.83 -18.91 6.54
C VAL A 72 2.71 -18.70 8.05
N SER A 73 3.28 -19.61 8.82
CA SER A 73 3.18 -19.58 10.28
C SER A 73 4.00 -18.47 10.92
N LYS A 74 3.73 -18.25 12.22
CA LYS A 74 4.42 -17.24 13.03
C LYS A 74 5.93 -17.25 12.80
N ALA A 75 6.48 -16.10 12.43
CA ALA A 75 7.92 -15.88 12.24
C ALA A 75 8.62 -16.87 11.29
N ALA A 76 7.89 -17.48 10.33
CA ALA A 76 8.46 -18.49 9.44
C ALA A 76 9.67 -17.97 8.64
N PHE A 77 9.60 -16.73 8.17
CA PHE A 77 10.65 -16.08 7.37
C PHE A 77 11.24 -14.83 8.06
N ILE A 78 11.23 -14.75 9.39
CA ILE A 78 11.80 -13.60 10.11
C ILE A 78 13.30 -13.41 9.82
N SER A 79 13.72 -12.16 9.60
CA SER A 79 15.12 -11.73 9.41
C SER A 79 15.91 -12.55 8.37
N LYS A 80 15.28 -12.98 7.27
CA LYS A 80 15.94 -13.71 6.19
C LYS A 80 16.54 -12.76 5.15
N GLN A 81 17.44 -13.29 4.31
CA GLN A 81 18.02 -12.58 3.17
C GLN A 81 17.18 -12.83 1.91
N ILE A 82 15.93 -12.35 1.89
CA ILE A 82 14.99 -12.54 0.77
C ILE A 82 14.70 -11.20 0.07
N PHE A 83 14.49 -11.25 -1.25
CA PHE A 83 14.17 -10.08 -2.08
C PHE A 83 12.76 -10.12 -2.65
N TYR A 84 12.23 -11.31 -2.91
CA TYR A 84 10.92 -11.51 -3.52
C TYR A 84 10.16 -12.62 -2.81
N VAL A 85 8.84 -12.50 -2.77
CA VAL A 85 7.94 -13.55 -2.27
C VAL A 85 6.79 -13.73 -3.24
N PHE A 86 6.54 -14.98 -3.63
CA PHE A 86 5.37 -15.37 -4.43
C PHE A 86 4.65 -16.55 -3.77
N GLY A 87 3.43 -16.30 -3.27
CA GLY A 87 2.56 -17.29 -2.65
C GLY A 87 1.13 -17.25 -3.20
N PRO A 88 0.86 -17.85 -4.37
CA PRO A 88 -0.40 -17.70 -5.09
C PRO A 88 -1.64 -18.24 -4.35
N ASN A 89 -1.47 -19.22 -3.47
CA ASN A 89 -2.57 -19.86 -2.75
C ASN A 89 -2.53 -19.68 -1.24
N VAL A 90 -1.58 -18.89 -0.71
CA VAL A 90 -1.54 -18.59 0.71
C VAL A 90 -2.81 -17.82 1.09
N LEU A 91 -3.51 -18.32 2.11
CA LEU A 91 -4.73 -17.76 2.66
C LEU A 91 -4.45 -16.90 3.90
N LYS A 92 -3.42 -17.26 4.67
CA LYS A 92 -3.09 -16.62 5.94
C LYS A 92 -1.58 -16.43 6.12
N ILE A 93 -1.19 -15.24 6.55
CA ILE A 93 0.17 -14.93 7.03
C ILE A 93 0.05 -14.59 8.50
N GLU A 94 0.68 -15.40 9.35
CA GLU A 94 0.63 -15.22 10.79
C GLU A 94 1.64 -14.19 11.30
N VAL A 95 1.58 -13.93 12.60
CA VAL A 95 2.38 -12.91 13.31
C VAL A 95 3.85 -12.98 12.90
N ASP A 96 4.41 -11.83 12.53
CA ASP A 96 5.83 -11.66 12.14
C ASP A 96 6.30 -12.57 10.98
N GLY A 97 5.38 -13.11 10.16
CA GLY A 97 5.69 -14.12 9.14
C GLY A 97 6.86 -13.78 8.22
N PHE A 98 7.02 -12.50 7.85
CA PHE A 98 8.11 -11.92 7.08
C PHE A 98 8.75 -10.69 7.75
N ASP A 99 8.69 -10.58 9.08
CA ASP A 99 9.29 -9.45 9.80
C ASP A 99 10.81 -9.33 9.58
N ASP A 100 11.33 -8.10 9.62
CA ASP A 100 12.76 -7.75 9.55
C ASP A 100 13.50 -8.25 8.28
N ASN A 101 12.76 -8.51 7.19
CA ASN A 101 13.35 -8.78 5.88
C ASN A 101 13.77 -7.47 5.19
N LYS A 102 14.88 -6.88 5.64
CA LYS A 102 15.36 -5.55 5.23
C LYS A 102 15.61 -5.37 3.72
N ARG A 103 15.69 -6.47 2.97
CA ARG A 103 15.95 -6.50 1.53
C ARG A 103 14.76 -6.98 0.70
N LEU A 104 13.65 -7.34 1.34
CA LEU A 104 12.42 -7.72 0.65
C LEU A 104 11.94 -6.52 -0.16
N ARG A 105 11.65 -6.70 -1.45
CA ARG A 105 11.21 -5.65 -2.37
C ARG A 105 9.77 -5.81 -2.80
N LYS A 106 9.33 -7.05 -3.01
CA LYS A 106 7.99 -7.34 -3.51
C LYS A 106 7.42 -8.61 -2.90
N ALA A 107 6.17 -8.53 -2.46
CA ALA A 107 5.42 -9.64 -1.92
C ALA A 107 4.08 -9.79 -2.66
N ILE A 108 3.82 -10.98 -3.19
CA ILE A 108 2.65 -11.26 -4.04
C ILE A 108 1.86 -12.44 -3.45
N PHE A 109 0.64 -12.14 -3.00
CA PHE A 109 -0.27 -13.07 -2.33
C PHE A 109 -1.73 -12.85 -2.78
N PRO A 110 -2.09 -13.24 -4.02
CA PRO A 110 -3.38 -12.88 -4.63
C PRO A 110 -4.60 -13.37 -3.85
N LYS A 111 -4.49 -14.50 -3.13
CA LYS A 111 -5.59 -15.12 -2.38
C LYS A 111 -5.56 -14.90 -0.87
N VAL A 112 -4.57 -14.19 -0.34
CA VAL A 112 -4.47 -13.99 1.11
C VAL A 112 -5.69 -13.23 1.62
N ARG A 113 -6.25 -13.71 2.72
CA ARG A 113 -7.44 -13.15 3.37
C ARG A 113 -7.08 -12.44 4.67
N GLU A 114 -6.06 -12.93 5.36
CA GLU A 114 -5.61 -12.45 6.66
C GLU A 114 -4.09 -12.31 6.70
N VAL A 115 -3.64 -11.12 7.12
CA VAL A 115 -2.23 -10.81 7.42
C VAL A 115 -2.17 -10.30 8.85
N GLN A 116 -1.58 -11.07 9.74
CA GLN A 116 -1.54 -10.80 11.17
C GLN A 116 -0.44 -9.81 11.57
N ASN A 117 -0.40 -9.46 12.85
CA ASN A 117 0.44 -8.42 13.41
C ASN A 117 1.91 -8.54 12.99
N GLY A 118 2.53 -7.41 12.63
CA GLY A 118 3.97 -7.34 12.32
C GLY A 118 4.44 -8.13 11.10
N ALA A 119 3.54 -8.74 10.32
CA ALA A 119 3.92 -9.71 9.29
C ALA A 119 4.94 -9.20 8.26
N PHE A 120 5.01 -7.90 7.97
CA PHE A 120 6.01 -7.27 7.10
C PHE A 120 6.72 -6.08 7.78
N SER A 121 6.76 -6.05 9.11
CA SER A 121 7.42 -4.98 9.85
C SER A 121 8.92 -4.94 9.53
N PHE A 122 9.52 -3.75 9.60
CA PHE A 122 10.94 -3.49 9.33
C PHE A 122 11.47 -3.95 7.95
N CYS A 123 10.59 -4.19 6.97
CA CYS A 123 10.96 -4.49 5.59
C CYS A 123 11.34 -3.21 4.83
N TYR A 124 12.50 -2.63 5.15
CA TYR A 124 12.91 -1.29 4.68
C TYR A 124 12.93 -1.11 3.15
N GLN A 125 13.27 -2.15 2.39
CA GLN A 125 13.32 -2.11 0.93
C GLN A 125 12.00 -2.54 0.26
N LEU A 126 10.94 -2.84 1.02
CA LEU A 126 9.68 -3.32 0.45
C LEU A 126 9.05 -2.18 -0.34
N GLU A 127 8.87 -2.37 -1.64
CA GLU A 127 8.30 -1.37 -2.56
C GLU A 127 6.86 -1.69 -2.94
N SER A 128 6.52 -2.99 -3.04
CA SER A 128 5.21 -3.44 -3.56
C SER A 128 4.65 -4.62 -2.78
N VAL A 129 3.37 -4.52 -2.40
CA VAL A 129 2.59 -5.63 -1.81
C VAL A 129 1.30 -5.81 -2.59
N ILE A 130 1.08 -7.01 -3.12
CA ILE A 130 -0.09 -7.37 -3.93
C ILE A 130 -0.90 -8.44 -3.21
N ALA A 131 -1.98 -8.02 -2.54
CA ALA A 131 -2.87 -8.88 -1.75
C ALA A 131 -4.35 -8.41 -1.86
N PRO A 132 -4.93 -8.42 -3.07
CA PRO A 132 -6.23 -7.80 -3.37
C PRO A 132 -7.41 -8.40 -2.61
N MET A 133 -7.31 -9.66 -2.16
CA MET A 133 -8.36 -10.35 -1.40
C MET A 133 -8.24 -10.16 0.12
N CYS A 134 -7.20 -9.49 0.60
CA CYS A 134 -6.96 -9.36 2.04
C CYS A 134 -8.05 -8.51 2.69
N LYS A 135 -8.71 -9.08 3.71
CA LYS A 135 -9.79 -8.45 4.49
C LYS A 135 -9.37 -8.07 5.89
N LEU A 136 -8.49 -8.87 6.49
CA LEU A 136 -8.01 -8.68 7.86
C LEU A 136 -6.54 -8.29 7.81
N LEU A 137 -6.22 -7.11 8.34
CA LEU A 137 -4.86 -6.58 8.43
C LEU A 137 -4.58 -6.27 9.90
N GLY A 138 -3.58 -6.93 10.48
CA GLY A 138 -3.20 -6.79 11.87
C GLY A 138 -2.49 -5.46 12.19
N GLU A 139 -2.07 -5.34 13.45
CA GLU A 139 -1.30 -4.20 13.93
C GLU A 139 0.10 -4.17 13.34
N SER A 140 0.64 -2.96 13.11
CA SER A 140 2.04 -2.76 12.70
C SER A 140 2.51 -3.56 11.47
N VAL A 141 1.58 -4.02 10.60
CA VAL A 141 1.93 -4.95 9.50
C VAL A 141 3.00 -4.39 8.57
N PHE A 142 2.92 -3.11 8.21
CA PHE A 142 3.91 -2.41 7.38
C PHE A 142 4.69 -1.36 8.18
N TYR A 143 4.87 -1.60 9.48
CA TYR A 143 5.63 -0.70 10.33
C TYR A 143 7.05 -0.53 9.77
N ASN A 144 7.48 0.73 9.63
CA ASN A 144 8.80 1.09 9.15
C ASN A 144 9.15 0.54 7.75
N CYS A 145 8.15 0.33 6.89
CA CYS A 145 8.35 0.00 5.46
C CYS A 145 8.61 1.28 4.65
N ILE A 146 9.76 1.92 4.86
CA ILE A 146 10.07 3.28 4.38
C ILE A 146 10.09 3.45 2.86
N ASN A 147 10.27 2.38 2.08
CA ASN A 147 10.27 2.43 0.61
C ASN A 147 8.96 1.91 -0.02
N LEU A 148 7.94 1.60 0.79
CA LEU A 148 6.68 1.07 0.30
C LEU A 148 5.97 2.10 -0.59
N LYS A 149 5.67 1.75 -1.83
CA LYS A 149 5.06 2.65 -2.83
C LYS A 149 3.71 2.13 -3.29
N GLU A 150 3.65 0.83 -3.56
CA GLU A 150 2.49 0.18 -4.15
C GLU A 150 1.89 -0.84 -3.17
N VAL A 151 0.62 -0.63 -2.82
CA VAL A 151 -0.12 -1.55 -1.96
C VAL A 151 -1.48 -1.82 -2.59
N ILE A 152 -1.71 -3.05 -3.04
CA ILE A 152 -2.98 -3.49 -3.59
C ILE A 152 -3.65 -4.38 -2.56
N MET A 153 -4.46 -3.77 -1.68
CA MET A 153 -5.19 -4.46 -0.61
C MET A 153 -6.55 -3.79 -0.38
N LYS A 154 -7.52 -4.56 0.16
CA LYS A 154 -8.87 -4.06 0.47
C LYS A 154 -9.31 -4.49 1.89
N PRO A 155 -8.52 -4.16 2.94
CA PRO A 155 -8.85 -4.50 4.31
C PRO A 155 -10.13 -3.78 4.75
N LEU A 156 -10.86 -4.39 5.68
CA LEU A 156 -12.04 -3.76 6.30
C LEU A 156 -11.63 -2.73 7.36
N GLU A 157 -10.50 -2.95 8.03
CA GLU A 157 -10.01 -2.09 9.09
C GLU A 157 -8.49 -1.96 8.98
N LEU A 158 -7.97 -0.77 9.29
CA LEU A 158 -6.55 -0.56 9.51
C LEU A 158 -6.30 -0.50 11.01
N LYS A 159 -5.69 -1.56 11.53
CA LYS A 159 -5.31 -1.66 12.93
C LYS A 159 -4.20 -0.69 13.30
N SER A 160 -4.00 -0.54 14.60
CA SER A 160 -3.03 0.39 15.16
C SER A 160 -1.65 0.23 14.52
N ARG A 161 -1.07 1.38 14.11
CA ARG A 161 0.26 1.48 13.46
C ARG A 161 0.46 0.66 12.17
N ALA A 162 -0.60 0.15 11.53
CA ALA A 162 -0.49 -0.72 10.35
C ALA A 162 0.42 -0.17 9.23
N PHE A 163 0.45 1.15 9.03
CA PHE A 163 1.29 1.88 8.08
C PHE A 163 2.17 2.95 8.75
N SER A 164 2.45 2.84 10.06
CA SER A 164 3.33 3.79 10.74
C SER A 164 4.74 3.73 10.15
N ASP A 165 5.35 4.89 9.94
CA ASP A 165 6.69 5.06 9.35
C ASP A 165 6.83 4.43 7.94
N SER A 166 5.72 4.23 7.22
CA SER A 166 5.73 3.69 5.87
C SER A 166 5.97 4.75 4.78
N GLY A 167 6.51 4.33 3.65
CA GLY A 167 6.83 5.18 2.49
C GLY A 167 5.65 5.53 1.58
N VAL A 168 4.47 4.94 1.82
CA VAL A 168 3.35 5.01 0.88
C VAL A 168 2.82 6.44 0.79
N GLN A 169 2.69 6.98 -0.43
CA GLN A 169 2.28 8.38 -0.65
C GLN A 169 0.84 8.52 -1.12
N TYR A 170 0.31 7.49 -1.78
CA TYR A 170 -1.05 7.44 -2.30
C TYR A 170 -1.63 6.07 -1.98
N LEU A 171 -2.87 6.02 -1.47
CA LEU A 171 -3.53 4.75 -1.19
C LEU A 171 -5.03 4.83 -1.41
N GLU A 172 -5.58 3.82 -2.08
CA GLU A 172 -7.02 3.64 -2.29
C GLU A 172 -7.51 2.45 -1.46
N LEU A 173 -8.38 2.70 -0.50
CA LEU A 173 -8.94 1.72 0.41
C LEU A 173 -10.47 1.82 0.41
N PRO A 174 -11.13 1.45 -0.70
CA PRO A 174 -12.56 1.69 -0.88
C PRO A 174 -13.44 0.92 0.11
N THR A 175 -12.96 -0.19 0.69
CA THR A 175 -13.73 -1.04 1.61
C THR A 175 -13.44 -0.78 3.08
N THR A 176 -12.42 0.02 3.40
CA THR A 176 -12.00 0.23 4.79
C THR A 176 -13.02 1.10 5.53
N ARG A 177 -13.50 0.61 6.66
CA ARG A 177 -14.48 1.25 7.54
C ARG A 177 -13.82 2.03 8.68
N VAL A 178 -12.71 1.54 9.21
CA VAL A 178 -12.08 2.08 10.42
C VAL A 178 -10.58 2.24 10.24
N LEU A 179 -10.06 3.40 10.65
CA LEU A 179 -8.64 3.63 10.89
C LEU A 179 -8.41 3.77 12.40
N GLU A 180 -7.62 2.87 12.97
CA GLU A 180 -7.25 2.91 14.39
C GLU A 180 -6.08 3.87 14.66
N THR A 181 -5.76 3.99 15.94
CA THR A 181 -4.71 4.84 16.51
C THR A 181 -3.39 4.70 15.76
N GLU A 182 -2.82 5.85 15.40
CA GLU A 182 -1.50 5.94 14.77
C GLU A 182 -1.34 5.10 13.49
N SER A 183 -2.42 4.68 12.83
CA SER A 183 -2.40 3.80 11.64
C SER A 183 -1.48 4.31 10.52
N PHE A 184 -1.31 5.63 10.39
CA PHE A 184 -0.40 6.30 9.44
C PHE A 184 0.58 7.26 10.13
N ARG A 185 0.89 7.02 11.40
CA ARG A 185 1.83 7.86 12.16
C ARG A 185 3.17 7.96 11.46
N GLN A 186 3.69 9.18 11.33
CA GLN A 186 5.00 9.46 10.70
C GLN A 186 5.15 8.88 9.27
N SER A 187 4.06 8.44 8.62
CA SER A 187 4.09 7.88 7.28
C SER A 187 4.27 8.97 6.21
N SER A 188 4.63 8.60 4.99
CA SER A 188 4.75 9.55 3.88
C SER A 188 3.44 9.81 3.11
N ILE A 189 2.28 9.39 3.66
CA ILE A 189 0.99 9.49 2.98
C ILE A 189 0.62 10.94 2.68
N LYS A 190 0.28 11.20 1.41
CA LYS A 190 -0.16 12.51 0.93
C LYS A 190 -1.64 12.50 0.59
N THR A 191 -2.11 11.41 -0.02
CA THR A 191 -3.49 11.27 -0.46
C THR A 191 -4.03 9.91 -0.09
N LEU A 192 -5.18 9.88 0.56
CA LEU A 192 -5.84 8.66 1.03
C LEU A 192 -7.32 8.67 0.65
N ILE A 193 -7.75 7.62 -0.05
CA ILE A 193 -9.14 7.48 -0.55
C ILE A 193 -9.84 6.40 0.25
N LEU A 194 -10.88 6.80 0.98
CA LEU A 194 -11.63 5.96 1.92
C LEU A 194 -13.13 6.08 1.66
N GLU A 195 -13.64 5.42 0.62
CA GLU A 195 -15.04 5.58 0.18
C GLU A 195 -16.07 5.17 1.23
N ASN A 196 -15.74 4.15 2.03
CA ASN A 196 -16.64 3.55 3.03
C ASN A 196 -16.15 3.71 4.47
N CYS A 197 -15.21 4.61 4.75
CA CYS A 197 -14.71 4.79 6.11
C CYS A 197 -15.70 5.60 6.96
N GLU A 198 -16.05 5.03 8.11
CA GLU A 198 -17.03 5.54 9.07
C GLU A 198 -16.32 6.28 10.22
N TYR A 199 -15.12 5.83 10.59
CA TYR A 199 -14.34 6.37 11.72
C TYR A 199 -12.83 6.40 11.46
N ILE A 200 -12.18 7.50 11.87
CA ILE A 200 -10.72 7.65 11.84
C ILE A 200 -10.24 8.11 13.22
N ALA A 201 -9.31 7.39 13.85
CA ALA A 201 -8.75 7.83 15.13
C ALA A 201 -8.12 9.23 15.04
N ASN A 202 -8.27 10.04 16.09
CA ASN A 202 -7.84 11.44 16.11
C ASN A 202 -6.33 11.64 15.87
N ASP A 203 -5.53 10.61 16.15
CA ASP A 203 -4.08 10.53 16.02
C ASP A 203 -3.62 9.59 14.88
N ALA A 204 -4.52 9.16 13.99
CA ALA A 204 -4.19 8.28 12.87
C ALA A 204 -3.02 8.82 12.01
N PHE A 205 -2.92 10.15 11.88
CA PHE A 205 -1.85 10.85 11.15
C PHE A 205 -0.89 11.61 12.08
N GLN A 206 -0.65 11.10 13.29
CA GLN A 206 0.26 11.73 14.23
C GLN A 206 1.67 11.86 13.66
N VAL A 207 2.32 12.99 13.95
CA VAL A 207 3.72 13.24 13.60
C VAL A 207 4.46 13.46 14.91
N ILE A 208 5.59 12.77 15.11
CA ILE A 208 6.47 13.09 16.23
C ILE A 208 7.35 14.26 15.77
N GLN A 209 7.29 15.37 16.48
CA GLN A 209 8.34 16.37 16.33
C GLN A 209 9.57 15.82 17.05
N ALA A 210 10.62 15.46 16.32
CA ALA A 210 11.91 15.21 16.95
C ALA A 210 12.33 16.51 17.65
N GLU A 211 12.55 16.46 18.96
CA GLU A 211 13.09 17.58 19.76
C GLU A 211 14.52 17.99 19.30
N ASN A 212 15.10 17.26 18.35
CA ASN A 212 16.44 17.49 17.85
C ASN A 212 16.45 18.57 16.73
N PRO A 213 16.98 19.78 16.99
CA PRO A 213 17.03 20.87 16.03
C PRO A 213 17.98 20.62 14.84
N PHE A 214 18.77 19.55 14.86
CA PHE A 214 19.72 19.18 13.81
C PHE A 214 19.18 18.14 12.81
N VAL A 215 17.97 17.60 13.03
CA VAL A 215 17.30 16.74 12.05
C VAL A 215 16.58 17.64 11.05
N HIS A 216 16.87 17.48 9.75
CA HIS A 216 16.19 18.22 8.69
C HIS A 216 14.67 18.05 8.82
N ARG A 217 14.00 19.14 9.22
CA ARG A 217 12.55 19.21 9.36
C ARG A 217 11.91 18.97 8.00
N LYS A 218 11.42 17.75 7.75
CA LYS A 218 10.52 17.51 6.62
C LYS A 218 9.20 18.20 6.99
N LYS A 219 8.93 19.37 6.39
CA LYS A 219 7.66 20.08 6.55
C LYS A 219 6.55 19.18 6.00
N GLN A 220 5.91 18.42 6.88
CA GLN A 220 4.91 17.44 6.47
C GLN A 220 3.60 18.17 6.15
N GLN A 221 3.16 18.01 4.90
CA GLN A 221 1.86 18.48 4.44
C GLN A 221 0.76 17.67 5.13
N LYS A 222 -0.36 18.32 5.48
CA LYS A 222 -1.55 17.62 5.95
C LYS A 222 -1.98 16.58 4.91
N VAL A 223 -2.42 15.42 5.38
CA VAL A 223 -2.89 14.33 4.52
C VAL A 223 -4.21 14.75 3.86
N GLN A 224 -4.29 14.66 2.54
CA GLN A 224 -5.52 14.85 1.78
C GLN A 224 -6.36 13.58 1.86
N VAL A 225 -7.49 13.64 2.55
CA VAL A 225 -8.35 12.48 2.77
C VAL A 225 -9.66 12.69 2.03
N TYR A 226 -9.99 11.80 1.10
CA TYR A 226 -11.37 11.69 0.59
C TYR A 226 -12.09 10.63 1.41
N CYS A 227 -13.04 11.06 2.22
CA CYS A 227 -13.83 10.17 3.07
C CYS A 227 -15.23 10.74 3.29
N PRO A 228 -16.22 10.41 2.44
CA PRO A 228 -17.54 11.03 2.50
C PRO A 228 -18.41 10.53 3.65
N LYS A 229 -18.11 9.36 4.23
CA LYS A 229 -18.94 8.72 5.27
C LYS A 229 -18.40 8.88 6.69
N CYS A 230 -17.22 9.50 6.86
CA CYS A 230 -16.59 9.58 8.18
C CYS A 230 -17.28 10.64 9.04
N GLN A 231 -17.70 10.23 10.23
CA GLN A 231 -18.48 11.06 11.15
C GLN A 231 -17.60 12.07 11.89
N ASN A 232 -16.31 11.79 12.06
CA ASN A 232 -15.41 12.53 12.94
C ASN A 232 -14.22 13.20 12.23
N ILE A 233 -14.24 13.31 10.90
CA ILE A 233 -13.10 13.81 10.11
C ILE A 233 -12.61 15.21 10.53
N GLN A 234 -13.50 16.05 11.05
CA GLN A 234 -13.17 17.40 11.54
C GLN A 234 -12.31 17.39 12.82
N GLN A 235 -12.30 16.28 13.58
CA GLN A 235 -11.53 16.11 14.82
C GLN A 235 -10.16 15.48 14.58
N VAL A 236 -9.95 14.91 13.39
CA VAL A 236 -8.73 14.18 13.05
C VAL A 236 -7.59 15.16 12.82
N LYS A 237 -6.49 14.98 13.55
CA LYS A 237 -5.31 15.84 13.45
C LYS A 237 -4.54 15.54 12.15
N ASN A 238 -3.87 16.57 11.62
CA ASN A 238 -2.98 16.47 10.45
C ASN A 238 -3.61 15.97 9.14
N CYS A 239 -4.93 16.00 8.99
CA CYS A 239 -5.59 15.75 7.72
C CYS A 239 -6.38 16.98 7.21
N THR A 240 -6.77 16.92 5.94
CA THR A 240 -7.69 17.86 5.29
C THR A 240 -8.62 17.06 4.41
N GLN A 241 -9.93 17.23 4.61
CA GLN A 241 -10.92 16.57 3.77
C GLN A 241 -10.87 17.17 2.36
N THR A 242 -10.93 16.31 1.35
CA THR A 242 -10.87 16.68 -0.07
C THR A 242 -11.96 15.97 -0.85
N PHE A 243 -12.28 16.48 -2.04
CA PHE A 243 -13.11 15.76 -3.02
C PHE A 243 -12.35 14.57 -3.59
N LYS A 244 -13.06 13.59 -4.17
CA LYS A 244 -12.43 12.41 -4.78
C LYS A 244 -11.45 12.90 -5.86
N PRO A 245 -10.13 12.65 -5.71
CA PRO A 245 -9.16 13.15 -6.65
C PRO A 245 -9.33 12.43 -7.99
N VAL A 246 -9.38 13.21 -9.06
CA VAL A 246 -9.40 12.67 -10.42
C VAL A 246 -8.00 12.15 -10.73
N ARG A 247 -7.88 10.83 -10.97
CA ARG A 247 -6.64 10.24 -11.47
C ARG A 247 -6.40 10.73 -12.89
N LYS A 248 -5.59 11.77 -13.06
CA LYS A 248 -5.26 12.36 -14.37
C LYS A 248 -4.77 11.30 -15.36
N ASP A 249 -4.00 10.31 -14.93
CA ASP A 249 -3.52 9.26 -15.83
C ASP A 249 -4.66 8.36 -16.33
N PHE A 250 -5.62 8.04 -15.46
CA PHE A 250 -6.80 7.27 -15.84
C PHE A 250 -7.74 8.10 -16.73
N GLN A 251 -7.92 9.38 -16.40
CA GLN A 251 -8.64 10.33 -17.24
C GLN A 251 -7.98 10.47 -18.61
N ASN A 252 -6.66 10.62 -18.67
CA ASN A 252 -5.89 10.69 -19.92
C ASN A 252 -5.97 9.38 -20.71
N TYR A 253 -5.93 8.23 -20.03
CA TYR A 253 -6.15 6.93 -20.66
C TYR A 253 -7.55 6.83 -21.25
N GLN A 254 -8.60 7.17 -20.48
CA GLN A 254 -9.98 7.19 -20.95
C GLN A 254 -10.15 8.16 -22.13
N VAL A 255 -9.60 9.37 -22.04
CA VAL A 255 -9.57 10.34 -23.13
C VAL A 255 -8.86 9.76 -24.36
N SER A 256 -7.74 9.07 -24.19
CA SER A 256 -7.01 8.41 -25.29
C SER A 256 -7.83 7.26 -25.91
N GLN A 257 -8.51 6.45 -25.11
CA GLN A 257 -9.40 5.39 -25.60
C GLN A 257 -10.58 5.99 -26.38
N ILE A 258 -11.17 7.08 -25.88
CA ILE A 258 -12.25 7.81 -26.57
C ILE A 258 -11.75 8.42 -27.88
N ILE A 259 -10.55 9.01 -27.89
CA ILE A 259 -9.92 9.54 -29.12
C ILE A 259 -9.74 8.44 -30.17
N ASN A 260 -9.20 7.28 -29.76
CA ASN A 260 -8.99 6.12 -30.62
C ASN A 260 -10.32 5.57 -31.16
N PHE A 261 -11.34 5.45 -30.31
CA PHE A 261 -12.68 4.99 -30.71
C PHE A 261 -13.36 5.92 -31.72
N LEU A 262 -13.17 7.24 -31.58
CA LEU A 262 -13.85 8.21 -32.42
C LEU A 262 -13.23 8.35 -33.83
N GLY A 263 -11.99 7.88 -34.04
CA GLY A 263 -11.26 7.95 -35.31
C GLY A 263 -10.96 9.39 -35.78
N ASP A 264 -10.13 9.52 -36.81
CA ASP A 264 -9.58 10.81 -37.29
C ASP A 264 -10.42 11.54 -38.37
N ASN A 265 -11.60 11.01 -38.75
CA ASN A 265 -12.34 11.57 -39.88
C ASN A 265 -13.69 12.16 -39.46
N ASN A 266 -13.70 13.47 -39.22
CA ASN A 266 -14.63 14.46 -39.78
C ASN A 266 -14.56 15.78 -39.00
N ALA A 267 -14.37 16.91 -39.69
CA ALA A 267 -14.27 18.24 -39.08
C ALA A 267 -15.47 18.63 -38.19
N LYS A 268 -16.68 18.08 -38.44
CA LYS A 268 -17.87 18.21 -37.56
C LYS A 268 -17.70 17.47 -36.21
N LYS A 269 -17.03 16.30 -36.22
CA LYS A 269 -16.67 15.55 -35.00
C LYS A 269 -15.54 16.23 -34.22
N ILE A 270 -14.62 16.94 -34.89
CA ILE A 270 -13.57 17.74 -34.22
C ILE A 270 -14.20 18.93 -33.49
N LYS A 271 -15.20 19.59 -34.10
CA LYS A 271 -15.98 20.66 -33.44
C LYS A 271 -16.79 20.13 -32.25
N LEU A 272 -17.37 18.92 -32.36
CA LEU A 272 -18.01 18.23 -31.24
C LEU A 272 -17.00 17.81 -30.15
N LYS A 273 -15.80 17.32 -30.52
CA LYS A 273 -14.69 17.01 -29.60
C LYS A 273 -14.28 18.26 -28.80
N LEU A 274 -14.11 19.40 -29.46
CA LEU A 274 -13.74 20.66 -28.80
C LEU A 274 -14.88 21.20 -27.92
N CYS A 275 -16.14 21.13 -28.38
CA CYS A 275 -17.30 21.52 -27.57
C CYS A 275 -17.52 20.61 -26.37
N LEU A 276 -17.32 19.30 -26.49
CA LEU A 276 -17.50 18.36 -25.39
C LEU A 276 -16.36 18.47 -24.36
N ILE A 277 -15.12 18.65 -24.84
CA ILE A 277 -13.97 18.91 -23.95
C ILE A 277 -14.19 20.23 -23.19
N LYS A 278 -14.64 21.29 -23.88
CA LYS A 278 -14.94 22.59 -23.27
C LYS A 278 -16.13 22.51 -22.29
N TYR A 279 -17.21 21.84 -22.67
CA TYR A 279 -18.39 21.62 -21.82
C TYR A 279 -18.04 20.79 -20.57
N LEU A 280 -17.23 19.74 -20.70
CA LEU A 280 -16.78 18.94 -19.57
C LEU A 280 -15.81 19.72 -18.68
N SER A 281 -14.92 20.55 -19.24
CA SER A 281 -14.05 21.42 -18.43
C SER A 281 -14.84 22.50 -17.69
N GLU A 282 -15.83 23.12 -18.33
CA GLU A 282 -16.70 24.15 -17.74
C GLU A 282 -17.67 23.55 -16.71
N LYS A 283 -18.31 22.40 -16.98
CA LYS A 283 -19.15 21.70 -15.98
C LYS A 283 -18.35 21.17 -14.78
N ILE A 284 -17.06 20.90 -14.92
CA ILE A 284 -16.18 20.54 -13.79
C ILE A 284 -15.82 21.78 -12.96
N GLU A 285 -15.80 22.97 -13.55
CA GLU A 285 -15.64 24.24 -12.83
C GLU A 285 -16.96 24.73 -12.19
N ASP A 286 -18.09 24.57 -12.88
CA ASP A 286 -19.43 25.02 -12.47
C ASP A 286 -20.16 24.05 -11.53
N ALA A 287 -19.82 22.75 -11.50
CA ALA A 287 -20.35 21.81 -10.50
C ALA A 287 -19.83 22.07 -9.06
N LYS A 288 -19.25 23.25 -8.83
CA LYS A 288 -18.93 23.80 -7.52
C LYS A 288 -20.08 24.56 -6.88
N GLU A 289 -21.22 24.80 -7.54
CA GLU A 289 -22.28 25.60 -6.92
C GLU A 289 -23.68 24.98 -6.78
N ASP A 290 -24.24 24.13 -7.65
CA ASP A 290 -25.61 23.65 -7.40
C ASP A 290 -25.89 22.27 -8.01
N PHE A 291 -26.31 21.32 -7.17
CA PHE A 291 -27.07 20.13 -7.58
C PHE A 291 -28.01 19.69 -6.46
N ASP A 292 -29.03 20.50 -6.20
CA ASP A 292 -30.38 19.98 -6.01
C ASP A 292 -31.08 20.05 -7.38
N ASP A 293 -31.81 18.98 -7.72
CA ASP A 293 -32.71 18.87 -8.88
C ASP A 293 -32.13 18.77 -10.29
N ILE A 294 -31.62 17.59 -10.70
CA ILE A 294 -31.91 17.06 -12.05
C ILE A 294 -32.15 15.55 -11.99
N VAL A 295 -33.43 15.15 -12.05
CA VAL A 295 -33.87 13.80 -12.41
C VAL A 295 -33.74 13.66 -13.92
N ILE A 296 -32.93 12.71 -14.39
CA ILE A 296 -32.88 12.33 -15.81
C ILE A 296 -33.60 10.99 -15.97
N THR A 297 -34.84 11.04 -16.43
CA THR A 297 -35.55 9.88 -17.00
C THR A 297 -35.02 9.63 -18.41
N ILE A 298 -34.53 8.42 -18.67
CA ILE A 298 -34.08 7.97 -19.98
C ILE A 298 -35.19 7.08 -20.55
N ASP A 299 -35.90 7.56 -21.57
CA ASP A 299 -36.76 6.70 -22.37
C ASP A 299 -35.91 5.89 -23.38
N PRO A 300 -36.22 4.60 -23.60
CA PRO A 300 -35.50 3.77 -24.55
C PRO A 300 -35.82 4.15 -26.01
N PRO A 301 -34.88 3.90 -26.95
CA PRO A 301 -35.02 4.32 -28.34
C PRO A 301 -36.08 3.48 -29.07
N SER A 302 -36.98 4.15 -29.79
CA SER A 302 -37.89 3.51 -30.75
C SER A 302 -37.17 3.25 -32.07
N ASP A 303 -37.21 1.99 -32.51
CA ASP A 303 -36.69 1.50 -33.79
C ASP A 303 -37.34 2.21 -34.99
N GLY A 304 -36.50 2.52 -35.99
CA GLY A 304 -36.87 3.05 -37.31
C GLY A 304 -35.65 3.26 -38.19
#